data_AF-A0A6P4EW34-F1
#
_entry.id   AF-A0A6P4EW34-F1
#
_cell.length_a   1.000
_cell.length_b   1.000
_cell.length_c   1.000
_cell.angle_alpha   90.00
_cell.angle_beta   90.00
_cell.angle_gamma   90.00
#
_symmetry.space_group_name_H-M   'P 1'
#
loop_
_entity.id
_entity.type
_entity.pdbx_description
1 polymer ?
#
loop_
_entity_poly.entity_id
_entity_poly.type
_entity_poly.pdbx_seq_one_letter_code
_entity_poly.pdbx_strand_id
1 'polypeptide(L)'
;MALGSENQSLFYDDEEEATSPVNGPSVIRRNARERNRVKQVNNGFSQLRQHIPVAVIADLSNGRRGIGPGANKKLSKVSTLKMAVEYIRRLQKVIDENDQQKQQQLQQQHQHFQQQHHQQQQQQQQQQQHFYAWQQQLQLQSPTGSVSSCNSNSSSSNSSYYTPATSTIAPATSSLNVVTKLENSYEDYRNNSCSSGAEDEDILDYISLWQDDL
;
A
#
# COMPACT_ATOMS: atom_id res chain seq x y z
N MET A 1 -51.06 43.44 -75.27
CA MET A 1 -51.81 42.68 -74.25
C MET A 1 -50.97 41.47 -73.90
N ALA A 2 -50.65 41.12 -72.65
CA ALA A 2 -50.92 41.70 -71.35
C ALA A 2 -50.00 40.94 -70.37
N LEU A 3 -49.35 41.70 -69.47
CA LEU A 3 -48.94 41.37 -68.08
C LEU A 3 -48.02 40.14 -67.90
N GLY A 4 -46.75 40.25 -67.51
CA GLY A 4 -46.19 41.15 -66.51
C GLY A 4 -46.48 40.63 -65.10
N SER A 5 -46.02 39.41 -64.77
CA SER A 5 -46.06 38.88 -63.41
C SER A 5 -44.81 39.33 -62.68
N GLU A 6 -45.02 40.28 -61.77
CA GLU A 6 -44.04 40.87 -60.88
C GLU A 6 -43.49 39.80 -59.94
N ASN A 7 -42.22 39.43 -60.12
CA ASN A 7 -41.42 38.79 -59.08
C ASN A 7 -41.12 39.86 -58.02
N GLN A 8 -41.99 39.99 -57.03
CA GLN A 8 -41.66 40.72 -55.81
C GLN A 8 -40.56 39.93 -55.08
N SER A 9 -39.33 40.39 -55.25
CA SER A 9 -38.20 40.02 -54.41
C SER A 9 -38.50 40.50 -53.00
N LEU A 10 -38.93 39.57 -52.16
CA LEU A 10 -39.07 39.81 -50.73
C LEU A 10 -37.66 39.69 -50.13
N PHE A 11 -36.98 40.83 -50.24
CA PHE A 11 -35.67 41.13 -49.70
C PHE A 11 -35.79 41.20 -48.17
N TYR A 12 -35.44 40.13 -47.49
CA TYR A 12 -35.21 40.14 -46.04
C TYR A 12 -33.73 40.46 -45.81
N ASP A 13 -33.44 41.74 -45.66
CA ASP A 13 -32.28 42.21 -44.89
C ASP A 13 -32.78 42.41 -43.46
N ASP A 14 -32.34 41.56 -42.55
CA ASP A 14 -32.16 41.94 -41.14
C ASP A 14 -31.04 41.08 -40.56
N GLU A 15 -29.90 41.73 -40.32
CA GLU A 15 -28.87 41.21 -39.45
C GLU A 15 -29.44 41.15 -38.04
N GLU A 16 -29.74 39.94 -37.54
CA GLU A 16 -29.47 39.67 -36.13
C GLU A 16 -29.07 38.21 -35.89
N GLU A 17 -27.84 38.14 -35.42
CA GLU A 17 -27.18 37.05 -34.73
C GLU A 17 -28.06 36.36 -33.66
N ALA A 18 -27.81 35.07 -33.47
CA ALA A 18 -28.09 34.27 -32.27
C ALA A 18 -29.28 33.27 -32.28
N THR A 19 -28.89 32.03 -32.59
CA THR A 19 -29.35 30.79 -31.94
C THR A 19 -30.72 30.21 -32.34
N SER A 20 -30.63 29.00 -32.90
CA SER A 20 -31.71 28.05 -33.17
C SER A 20 -32.82 28.01 -32.10
N PRO A 21 -34.11 28.20 -32.47
CA PRO A 21 -35.21 28.35 -31.53
C PRO A 21 -35.84 26.98 -31.24
N VAL A 22 -35.26 26.18 -30.33
CA VAL A 22 -35.98 25.00 -29.78
C VAL A 22 -35.73 24.78 -28.28
N ASN A 23 -34.76 25.45 -27.66
CA ASN A 23 -34.40 25.20 -26.27
C ASN A 23 -34.34 26.52 -25.49
N GLY A 24 -35.38 26.82 -24.70
CA GLY A 24 -35.40 28.02 -23.86
C GLY A 24 -34.19 28.11 -22.92
N PRO A 25 -33.88 29.29 -22.36
CA PRO A 25 -32.66 29.55 -21.57
C PRO A 25 -32.46 28.60 -20.37
N SER A 26 -33.55 28.08 -19.80
CA SER A 26 -33.49 27.02 -18.77
C SER A 26 -32.89 25.70 -19.29
N VAL A 27 -33.25 25.29 -20.51
CA VAL A 27 -32.74 24.07 -21.16
C VAL A 27 -31.26 24.23 -21.52
N ILE A 28 -30.84 25.42 -21.96
CA ILE A 28 -29.44 25.76 -22.23
C ILE A 28 -28.60 25.58 -20.95
N ARG A 29 -29.03 26.17 -19.84
CA ARG A 29 -28.37 26.01 -18.52
C ARG A 29 -28.32 24.55 -18.09
N ARG A 30 -29.38 23.77 -18.30
CA ARG A 30 -29.41 22.33 -18.00
C ARG A 30 -28.42 21.55 -18.86
N ASN A 31 -28.33 21.84 -20.16
CA ASN A 31 -27.41 21.15 -21.07
C ASN A 31 -25.95 21.45 -20.73
N ALA A 32 -25.63 22.69 -20.38
CA ALA A 32 -24.28 23.08 -19.94
C ALA A 32 -23.83 22.26 -18.71
N ARG A 33 -24.70 22.11 -17.71
CA ARG A 33 -24.43 21.26 -16.54
C ARG A 33 -24.24 19.79 -16.92
N GLU A 34 -25.06 19.27 -17.83
CA GLU A 34 -24.95 17.88 -18.31
C GLU A 34 -23.62 17.63 -19.03
N ARG A 35 -23.18 18.57 -19.87
CA ARG A 35 -21.86 18.50 -20.52
C ARG A 35 -20.74 18.45 -19.49
N ASN A 36 -20.79 19.27 -18.44
CA ASN A 36 -19.78 19.27 -17.37
C ASN A 36 -19.78 17.95 -16.60
N ARG A 37 -20.96 17.41 -16.24
CA ARG A 37 -21.06 16.10 -15.59
C ARG A 37 -20.46 14.99 -16.46
N VAL A 38 -20.80 14.97 -17.74
CA VAL A 38 -20.29 13.96 -18.69
C VAL A 38 -18.78 14.12 -18.91
N LYS A 39 -18.26 15.36 -18.94
CA LYS A 39 -16.81 15.64 -19.01
C LYS A 39 -16.08 15.04 -17.81
N GLN A 40 -16.59 15.21 -16.59
CA GLN A 40 -16.02 14.59 -15.39
C GLN A 40 -15.98 13.06 -15.47
N VAL A 41 -17.09 12.44 -15.91
CA VAL A 41 -17.14 10.97 -16.09
C VAL A 41 -16.11 10.50 -17.13
N ASN A 42 -15.99 11.20 -18.27
CA ASN A 42 -15.04 10.84 -19.32
C ASN A 42 -13.57 11.04 -18.88
N ASN A 43 -13.30 12.05 -18.05
CA ASN A 43 -11.99 12.23 -17.41
C ASN A 43 -11.67 11.04 -16.50
N GLY A 44 -12.65 10.59 -15.70
CA GLY A 44 -12.50 9.39 -14.86
C GLY A 44 -12.20 8.14 -15.68
N PHE A 45 -12.88 7.92 -16.81
CA PHE A 45 -12.55 6.82 -17.73
C PHE A 45 -11.14 6.93 -18.32
N SER A 46 -10.67 8.15 -18.59
CA SER A 46 -9.33 8.37 -19.13
C SER A 46 -8.24 8.06 -18.10
N GLN A 47 -8.45 8.46 -16.84
CA GLN A 47 -7.58 8.09 -15.73
C GLN A 47 -7.57 6.58 -15.51
N LEU A 48 -8.75 5.93 -15.52
CA LEU A 48 -8.85 4.48 -15.37
C LEU A 48 -8.02 3.74 -16.45
N ARG A 49 -8.01 4.23 -17.69
CA ARG A 49 -7.18 3.66 -18.78
C ARG A 49 -5.68 3.76 -18.51
N GLN A 50 -5.21 4.77 -17.81
CA GLN A 50 -3.79 4.94 -17.49
C GLN A 50 -3.29 3.84 -16.56
N HIS A 51 -4.15 3.31 -15.70
CA HIS A 51 -3.82 2.25 -14.75
C HIS A 51 -3.95 0.84 -15.32
N ILE A 52 -4.45 0.67 -16.54
CA ILE A 52 -4.60 -0.66 -17.15
C ILE A 52 -3.30 -1.03 -17.89
N PRO A 53 -2.59 -2.10 -17.48
CA PRO A 53 -1.35 -2.52 -18.14
C PRO A 53 -1.60 -3.01 -19.57
N VAL A 54 -0.62 -2.77 -20.44
CA VAL A 54 -0.66 -3.19 -21.85
C VAL A 54 -0.78 -4.72 -21.99
N ALA A 55 -0.17 -5.49 -21.09
CA ALA A 55 -0.27 -6.95 -21.08
C ALA A 55 -1.73 -7.43 -20.93
N VAL A 56 -2.48 -6.84 -19.99
CA VAL A 56 -3.91 -7.18 -19.78
C VAL A 56 -4.73 -6.86 -21.04
N ILE A 57 -4.42 -5.73 -21.68
CA ILE A 57 -5.09 -5.30 -22.92
C ILE A 57 -4.78 -6.27 -24.08
N ALA A 58 -3.53 -6.71 -24.21
CA ALA A 58 -3.12 -7.66 -25.23
C ALA A 58 -3.79 -9.04 -25.06
N ASP A 59 -3.80 -9.56 -23.83
CA ASP A 59 -4.37 -10.87 -23.50
C ASP A 59 -5.86 -10.94 -23.84
N LEU A 60 -6.66 -9.96 -23.39
CA LEU A 60 -8.12 -10.01 -23.54
C LEU A 60 -8.60 -9.48 -24.89
N SER A 61 -7.75 -8.84 -25.67
CA SER A 61 -8.07 -8.45 -27.05
C SER A 61 -7.70 -9.52 -28.08
N ASN A 62 -7.22 -10.69 -27.64
CA ASN A 62 -6.70 -11.74 -28.49
C ASN A 62 -5.59 -11.21 -29.43
N GLY A 63 -4.74 -10.32 -28.91
CA GLY A 63 -3.66 -9.68 -29.69
C GLY A 63 -4.12 -8.62 -30.71
N ARG A 64 -5.43 -8.39 -30.89
CA ARG A 64 -5.92 -7.40 -31.87
C ARG A 64 -5.78 -5.95 -31.41
N ARG A 65 -5.73 -5.68 -30.10
CA ARG A 65 -5.63 -4.33 -29.53
C ARG A 65 -4.67 -4.39 -28.34
N GLY A 66 -3.48 -3.81 -28.44
CA GLY A 66 -2.46 -3.99 -27.39
C GLY A 66 -1.03 -3.90 -27.90
N ILE A 67 -0.85 -4.05 -29.21
CA ILE A 67 0.46 -3.97 -29.86
C ILE A 67 0.67 -2.52 -30.30
N GLY A 68 1.27 -1.72 -29.42
CA GLY A 68 1.78 -0.40 -29.76
C GLY A 68 1.55 0.70 -28.71
N PRO A 69 2.31 1.81 -28.80
CA PRO A 69 2.15 2.96 -27.92
C PRO A 69 0.71 3.49 -27.95
N GLY A 70 0.10 3.65 -26.77
CA GLY A 70 -1.24 4.21 -26.63
C GLY A 70 -2.39 3.21 -26.81
N ALA A 71 -2.15 1.90 -26.74
CA ALA A 71 -3.21 0.88 -26.74
C ALA A 71 -4.28 1.13 -25.66
N ASN A 72 -3.88 1.67 -24.52
CA ASN A 72 -4.78 2.06 -23.43
C ASN A 72 -5.67 3.26 -23.76
N LYS A 73 -5.25 4.18 -24.65
CA LYS A 73 -6.00 5.41 -24.98
C LYS A 73 -7.30 5.14 -25.76
N LYS A 74 -7.34 4.08 -26.56
CA LYS A 74 -8.44 3.76 -27.50
C LYS A 74 -9.46 2.75 -26.97
N LEU A 75 -9.47 2.47 -25.66
CA LEU A 75 -10.39 1.49 -25.07
C LEU A 75 -11.82 2.05 -24.95
N SER A 76 -12.84 1.27 -25.30
CA SER A 76 -14.24 1.64 -25.05
C SER A 76 -14.56 1.64 -23.54
N LYS A 77 -15.66 2.27 -23.12
CA LYS A 77 -16.08 2.28 -21.69
C LYS A 77 -16.21 0.85 -21.16
N VAL A 78 -16.96 0.00 -21.87
CA VAL A 78 -17.16 -1.41 -21.50
C VAL A 78 -15.84 -2.17 -21.48
N SER A 79 -14.99 -1.99 -22.51
CA SER A 79 -13.69 -2.68 -22.54
C SER A 79 -12.79 -2.24 -21.39
N THR A 80 -12.77 -0.95 -21.07
CA THR A 80 -12.00 -0.38 -19.96
C THR A 80 -12.42 -1.02 -18.64
N LEU A 81 -13.73 -1.14 -18.38
CA LEU A 81 -14.24 -1.78 -17.16
C LEU A 81 -13.85 -3.26 -17.09
N LYS A 82 -14.00 -4.01 -18.19
CA LYS A 82 -13.60 -5.43 -18.24
C LYS A 82 -12.12 -5.62 -17.93
N MET A 83 -11.23 -4.82 -18.54
CA MET A 83 -9.79 -4.89 -18.28
C MET A 83 -9.45 -4.51 -16.84
N ALA A 84 -10.11 -3.48 -16.28
CA ALA A 84 -9.86 -3.03 -14.91
C ALA A 84 -10.22 -4.12 -13.89
N VAL A 85 -11.39 -4.74 -14.05
CA VAL A 85 -11.82 -5.86 -13.18
C VAL A 85 -10.84 -7.02 -13.25
N GLU A 86 -10.40 -7.38 -14.45
CA GLU A 86 -9.43 -8.46 -14.63
C GLU A 86 -8.07 -8.11 -14.02
N TYR A 87 -7.62 -6.86 -14.17
CA TYR A 87 -6.36 -6.42 -13.57
C TYR A 87 -6.41 -6.48 -12.04
N ILE A 88 -7.50 -6.04 -11.42
CA ILE A 88 -7.71 -6.16 -9.96
C ILE A 88 -7.63 -7.63 -9.53
N ARG A 89 -8.28 -8.56 -10.25
CA ARG A 89 -8.20 -9.99 -9.93
C ARG A 89 -6.79 -10.55 -10.01
N ARG A 90 -6.01 -10.15 -11.03
CA ARG A 90 -4.61 -10.56 -11.17
C ARG A 90 -3.76 -10.06 -10.00
N LEU A 91 -3.96 -8.81 -9.57
CA LEU A 91 -3.27 -8.25 -8.40
C LEU A 91 -3.65 -8.99 -7.11
N GLN A 92 -4.94 -9.25 -6.90
CA GLN A 92 -5.43 -10.03 -5.76
C GLN A 92 -4.78 -11.41 -5.71
N LYS A 93 -4.75 -12.13 -6.84
CA LYS A 93 -4.10 -13.44 -6.93
C LYS A 93 -2.62 -13.40 -6.53
N VAL A 94 -1.87 -12.40 -7.01
CA VAL A 94 -0.44 -12.27 -6.66
C VAL A 94 -0.26 -11.96 -5.17
N ILE A 95 -1.13 -11.14 -4.57
CA ILE A 95 -1.10 -10.85 -3.14
C ILE A 95 -1.37 -12.14 -2.34
N ASP A 96 -2.41 -12.89 -2.70
CA ASP A 96 -2.78 -14.14 -2.03
C ASP A 96 -1.66 -15.20 -2.13
N GLU A 97 -1.02 -15.33 -3.30
CA GLU A 97 0.13 -16.22 -3.50
C GLU A 97 1.32 -15.83 -2.62
N ASN A 98 1.62 -14.53 -2.50
CA ASN A 98 2.70 -14.05 -1.62
C ASN A 98 2.38 -14.32 -0.14
N ASP A 99 1.14 -14.12 0.29
CA ASP A 99 0.71 -14.40 1.66
C ASP A 99 0.80 -15.90 1.98
N GLN A 100 0.40 -16.76 1.03
CA GLN A 100 0.57 -18.21 1.15
C GLN A 100 2.05 -18.63 1.23
N GLN A 101 2.90 -18.06 0.37
CA GLN A 101 4.34 -18.34 0.40
C GLN A 101 4.96 -17.92 1.72
N LYS A 102 4.59 -16.76 2.26
CA LYS A 102 5.05 -16.28 3.56
C LYS A 102 4.61 -17.21 4.70
N GLN A 103 3.36 -17.68 4.68
CA GLN A 103 2.87 -18.66 5.66
C GLN A 103 3.63 -19.99 5.56
N GLN A 104 3.85 -20.51 4.35
CA GLN A 104 4.63 -21.72 4.13
C GLN A 104 6.07 -21.57 4.65
N GLN A 105 6.70 -20.42 4.43
CA GLN A 105 8.06 -20.16 4.88
C GLN A 105 8.16 -20.11 6.42
N LEU A 106 7.18 -19.50 7.09
CA LEU A 106 7.09 -19.50 8.56
C LEU A 106 6.88 -20.92 9.11
N GLN A 107 6.05 -21.72 8.45
CA GLN A 107 5.78 -23.09 8.86
C GLN A 107 7.02 -23.99 8.69
N GLN A 108 7.77 -23.82 7.60
CA GLN A 108 9.06 -24.50 7.38
C GLN A 108 10.10 -24.10 8.44
N GLN A 109 10.19 -22.81 8.78
CA GLN A 109 11.09 -22.34 9.84
C GLN A 109 10.72 -22.95 11.20
N HIS A 110 9.42 -23.04 11.50
CA HIS A 110 8.95 -23.66 12.74
C HIS A 110 9.29 -25.15 12.81
N GLN A 111 9.07 -25.89 11.71
CA GLN A 111 9.46 -27.31 11.64
C GLN A 111 10.96 -27.51 11.81
N HIS A 112 11.78 -26.65 11.21
CA HIS A 112 13.24 -26.71 11.37
C HIS A 112 13.67 -26.47 12.82
N PHE A 113 13.06 -25.48 13.50
CA PHE A 113 13.36 -25.21 14.91
C PHE A 113 12.94 -26.39 15.81
N GLN A 114 11.77 -26.99 15.56
CA GLN A 114 11.34 -28.19 16.29
C GLN A 114 12.31 -29.37 16.10
N GLN A 115 12.78 -29.63 14.87
CA GLN A 115 13.75 -30.69 14.60
C GLN A 115 15.07 -30.45 15.33
N GLN A 116 15.61 -29.23 15.31
CA GLN A 116 16.83 -28.91 16.06
C GLN A 116 16.65 -29.15 17.56
N HIS A 117 15.52 -28.69 18.13
CA HIS A 117 15.24 -28.85 19.55
C HIS A 117 15.12 -30.32 19.96
N HIS A 118 14.47 -31.14 19.11
CA HIS A 118 14.32 -32.58 19.35
C HIS A 118 15.68 -33.30 19.30
N GLN A 119 16.54 -32.96 18.33
CA GLN A 119 17.86 -33.57 18.19
C GLN A 119 18.78 -33.24 19.38
N GLN A 120 18.73 -32.00 19.87
CA GLN A 120 19.47 -31.61 21.08
C GLN A 120 18.98 -32.36 22.33
N GLN A 121 17.67 -32.56 22.46
CA GLN A 121 17.09 -33.31 23.58
C GLN A 121 17.49 -34.80 23.56
N GLN A 122 17.54 -35.42 22.38
CA GLN A 122 18.05 -36.79 22.23
C GLN A 122 19.53 -36.91 22.63
N GLN A 123 20.39 -35.96 22.22
CA GLN A 123 21.80 -35.96 22.63
C GLN A 123 21.97 -35.83 24.15
N GLN A 124 21.16 -34.99 24.81
CA GLN A 124 21.18 -34.90 26.28
C GLN A 124 20.74 -36.22 26.94
N GLN A 125 19.72 -36.90 26.42
CA GLN A 125 19.31 -38.21 26.95
C GLN A 125 20.42 -39.25 26.80
N GLN A 126 21.09 -39.31 25.64
CA GLN A 126 22.21 -40.24 25.44
C GLN A 126 23.37 -39.95 26.40
N GLN A 127 23.71 -38.68 26.62
CA GLN A 127 24.75 -38.31 27.59
C GLN A 127 24.37 -38.73 29.02
N GLN A 128 23.11 -38.53 29.43
CA GLN A 128 22.64 -38.97 30.75
C GLN A 128 22.70 -40.50 30.89
N GLN A 129 22.28 -41.25 29.87
CA GLN A 129 22.38 -42.71 29.88
C GLN A 129 23.83 -43.18 29.97
N HIS A 130 24.74 -42.56 29.21
CA HIS A 130 26.17 -42.84 29.28
C HIS A 130 26.74 -42.57 30.67
N PHE A 131 26.39 -41.45 31.30
CA PHE A 131 26.83 -41.13 32.65
C PHE A 131 26.33 -42.16 33.67
N TYR A 132 25.06 -42.58 33.57
CA TYR A 132 24.49 -43.59 34.43
C TYR A 132 25.15 -44.96 34.25
N ALA A 133 25.36 -45.38 33.00
CA ALA A 133 26.05 -46.63 32.67
C ALA A 133 27.50 -46.64 33.19
N TRP A 134 28.21 -45.52 33.03
CA TRP A 134 29.57 -45.35 33.55
C TRP A 134 29.60 -45.47 35.09
N GLN A 135 28.65 -44.84 35.78
CA GLN A 135 28.54 -44.94 37.23
C GLN A 135 28.30 -46.37 37.71
N GLN A 136 27.48 -47.17 37.01
CA GLN A 136 27.30 -48.59 37.33
C GLN A 136 28.58 -49.42 37.15
N GLN A 137 29.39 -49.11 36.13
CA GLN A 137 30.64 -49.82 35.89
C GLN A 137 31.68 -49.62 37.00
N LEU A 138 31.65 -48.47 37.69
CA LEU A 138 32.49 -48.21 38.87
C LEU A 138 32.05 -49.01 40.09
N GLN A 139 30.75 -49.29 40.24
CA GLN A 139 30.21 -50.05 41.37
C GLN A 139 30.55 -51.55 41.29
N LEU A 140 30.89 -52.06 40.10
CA LEU A 140 31.26 -53.45 39.86
C LEU A 140 32.77 -53.73 40.08
N GLN A 141 33.59 -52.69 40.26
CA GLN A 141 34.99 -52.85 40.65
C GLN A 141 35.08 -53.00 42.16
N SER A 142 35.05 -54.25 42.64
CA SER A 142 35.45 -54.55 44.02
C SER A 142 36.92 -54.16 44.21
N PRO A 143 37.31 -53.45 45.29
CA PRO A 143 38.71 -53.17 45.55
C PRO A 143 39.42 -54.48 45.91
N THR A 144 40.14 -55.07 44.97
CA THR A 144 41.19 -56.03 45.32
C THR A 144 42.34 -55.20 45.89
N GLY A 145 42.55 -55.32 47.19
CA GLY A 145 43.47 -54.46 47.93
C GLY A 145 44.91 -54.49 47.41
N SER A 146 45.58 -53.36 47.60
CA SER A 146 47.01 -53.31 47.90
C SER A 146 47.29 -52.04 48.70
N VAL A 147 47.88 -52.24 49.87
CA VAL A 147 48.38 -51.20 50.77
C VAL A 147 49.77 -50.77 50.29
N SER A 148 50.04 -49.47 50.27
CA SER A 148 51.39 -48.92 50.28
C SER A 148 51.35 -47.54 50.93
N SER A 149 51.96 -47.45 52.10
CA SER A 149 52.17 -46.22 52.86
C SER A 149 53.45 -45.51 52.41
N CYS A 150 53.39 -44.20 52.19
CA CYS A 150 54.39 -43.28 52.77
C CYS A 150 53.87 -41.84 52.79
N ASN A 151 54.09 -41.26 53.97
CA ASN A 151 53.80 -39.92 54.44
C ASN A 151 54.71 -38.87 53.75
N SER A 152 54.26 -37.61 53.65
CA SER A 152 55.06 -36.42 53.99
C SER A 152 54.25 -35.12 53.93
N ASN A 153 54.41 -34.33 54.99
CA ASN A 153 53.98 -32.94 55.17
C ASN A 153 54.39 -31.99 54.03
N SER A 154 53.56 -30.98 53.77
CA SER A 154 54.03 -29.59 53.75
C SER A 154 52.90 -28.59 53.97
N SER A 155 53.12 -27.78 54.99
CA SER A 155 52.49 -26.53 55.42
C SER A 155 52.10 -25.52 54.34
N SER A 156 50.99 -24.81 54.54
CA SER A 156 50.85 -23.33 54.54
C SER A 156 49.34 -22.99 54.48
N SER A 157 48.75 -22.49 55.58
CA SER A 157 48.62 -21.09 55.97
C SER A 157 47.44 -20.36 55.32
N ASN A 158 46.63 -19.76 56.22
CA ASN A 158 45.60 -18.73 56.03
C ASN A 158 44.29 -19.13 55.33
N SER A 159 43.12 -18.63 55.71
CA SER A 159 42.65 -17.86 56.87
C SER A 159 41.12 -17.76 56.69
N SER A 160 40.37 -17.85 57.78
CA SER A 160 38.98 -17.38 57.93
C SER A 160 38.81 -15.94 57.38
N TYR A 161 37.63 -15.42 57.00
CA TYR A 161 36.44 -15.19 57.84
C TYR A 161 35.16 -14.88 57.00
N TYR A 162 34.01 -15.35 57.51
CA TYR A 162 32.65 -14.77 57.58
C TYR A 162 32.06 -13.85 56.46
N THR A 163 31.01 -14.29 55.74
CA THR A 163 29.54 -13.93 55.80
C THR A 163 29.12 -12.49 55.37
N PRO A 164 27.84 -12.18 55.06
CA PRO A 164 26.85 -12.82 54.17
C PRO A 164 26.21 -11.82 53.15
N ALA A 165 25.24 -12.33 52.39
CA ALA A 165 24.37 -11.74 51.35
C ALA A 165 24.06 -10.22 51.33
N THR A 166 23.96 -9.63 50.13
CA THR A 166 22.82 -8.75 49.74
C THR A 166 22.68 -8.62 48.22
N SER A 167 21.42 -8.62 47.79
CA SER A 167 20.86 -8.32 46.46
C SER A 167 21.24 -6.95 45.91
N THR A 168 21.52 -6.81 44.60
CA THR A 168 20.96 -5.70 43.80
C THR A 168 21.01 -5.99 42.30
N ILE A 169 19.83 -5.95 41.68
CA ILE A 169 19.60 -5.82 40.24
C ILE A 169 20.12 -4.45 39.82
N ALA A 170 20.91 -4.38 38.74
CA ALA A 170 21.28 -3.12 38.10
C ALA A 170 20.24 -2.75 37.02
N PRO A 171 19.51 -1.63 37.15
CA PRO A 171 18.98 -0.93 36.00
C PRO A 171 19.98 0.15 35.58
N ALA A 172 20.44 0.09 34.33
CA ALA A 172 21.14 1.23 33.74
C ALA A 172 20.08 2.27 33.33
N THR A 173 19.93 3.29 34.17
CA THR A 173 19.28 4.55 33.81
C THR A 173 20.26 5.40 33.01
N SER A 174 19.92 5.69 31.75
CA SER A 174 20.42 6.89 31.07
C SER A 174 19.22 7.76 30.73
N SER A 175 19.13 8.86 31.46
CA SER A 175 18.20 9.95 31.28
C SER A 175 18.80 10.97 30.31
N LEU A 176 18.13 11.21 29.20
CA LEU A 176 18.17 12.48 28.49
C LEU A 176 16.74 12.95 28.28
N ASN A 177 16.36 13.97 29.06
CA ASN A 177 15.16 14.76 28.82
C ASN A 177 15.40 15.60 27.57
N VAL A 178 14.54 15.44 26.56
CA VAL A 178 14.27 16.49 25.59
C VAL A 178 12.75 16.66 25.52
N VAL A 179 12.26 17.61 26.31
CA VAL A 179 11.00 18.29 26.00
C VAL A 179 11.32 19.25 24.86
N THR A 180 10.80 18.96 23.67
CA THR A 180 10.52 19.98 22.67
C THR A 180 9.10 19.80 22.19
N LYS A 181 8.26 20.71 22.66
CA LYS A 181 6.96 21.04 22.10
C LYS A 181 7.23 22.08 21.02
N LEU A 182 7.04 21.70 19.76
CA LEU A 182 6.88 22.55 18.58
C LEU A 182 6.27 21.60 17.53
N GLU A 183 4.96 21.61 17.29
CA GLU A 183 4.24 22.58 16.45
C GLU A 183 4.84 22.65 15.03
N ASN A 184 3.95 22.49 14.05
CA ASN A 184 4.17 22.43 12.59
C ASN A 184 4.48 20.99 12.08
N SER A 185 3.80 20.43 11.10
CA SER A 185 3.07 21.01 9.97
C SER A 185 1.95 20.05 9.57
N TYR A 186 0.72 20.57 9.53
CA TYR A 186 -0.38 20.01 8.78
C TYR A 186 0.02 20.11 7.30
N GLU A 187 0.34 18.99 6.66
CA GLU A 187 0.69 19.00 5.24
C GLU A 187 -0.53 19.40 4.42
N ASP A 188 -0.45 20.66 4.04
CA ASP A 188 -1.36 21.50 3.28
C ASP A 188 -1.42 20.99 1.84
N TYR A 189 -2.38 20.13 1.50
CA TYR A 189 -2.76 19.88 0.10
C TYR A 189 -3.58 21.05 -0.47
N ARG A 190 -3.06 22.28 -0.33
CA ARG A 190 -3.63 23.49 -0.96
C ARG A 190 -2.94 23.88 -2.26
N ASN A 191 -2.04 23.04 -2.77
CA ASN A 191 -1.46 23.24 -4.11
C ASN A 191 -2.36 22.78 -5.26
N ASN A 192 -3.67 22.99 -5.14
CA ASN A 192 -4.48 23.34 -6.30
C ASN A 192 -4.41 24.86 -6.44
N SER A 193 -3.28 25.35 -6.95
CA SER A 193 -3.24 26.67 -7.59
C SER A 193 -4.09 26.59 -8.85
N CYS A 194 -5.41 26.55 -8.67
CA CYS A 194 -6.34 27.19 -9.57
C CYS A 194 -6.04 28.69 -9.47
N SER A 195 -5.02 29.11 -10.21
CA SER A 195 -4.88 30.50 -10.62
C SER A 195 -6.06 30.77 -11.56
N SER A 196 -7.20 31.08 -10.96
CA SER A 196 -8.43 31.57 -11.59
C SER A 196 -8.81 32.91 -10.94
N GLY A 197 -7.80 33.65 -10.48
CA GLY A 197 -7.95 34.97 -9.86
C GLY A 197 -8.05 36.11 -10.86
N ALA A 198 -8.36 35.83 -12.14
CA ALA A 198 -8.58 36.84 -13.16
C ALA A 198 -10.00 36.80 -13.75
N GLU A 199 -10.80 35.77 -13.44
CA GLU A 199 -12.14 35.58 -14.01
C GLU A 199 -13.25 35.53 -12.95
N ASP A 200 -12.90 35.34 -11.67
CA ASP A 200 -13.85 35.45 -10.53
C ASP A 200 -14.18 36.92 -10.16
N GLU A 201 -13.30 37.88 -10.47
CA GLU A 201 -13.59 39.32 -10.27
C GLU A 201 -14.66 39.81 -11.25
N ASP A 202 -14.67 39.28 -12.48
CA ASP A 202 -15.69 39.59 -13.49
C ASP A 202 -17.03 38.89 -13.18
N ILE A 203 -17.03 37.77 -12.46
CA ILE A 203 -18.26 37.04 -12.09
C ILE A 203 -19.16 37.86 -11.16
N LEU A 204 -18.59 38.60 -10.21
CA LEU A 204 -19.36 39.47 -9.32
C LEU A 204 -19.91 40.71 -10.05
N ASP A 205 -19.19 41.20 -11.07
CA ASP A 205 -19.62 42.30 -11.93
C ASP A 205 -20.77 41.87 -12.87
N TYR A 206 -20.66 40.67 -13.47
CA TYR A 206 -21.77 40.06 -14.20
C TYR A 206 -22.98 39.83 -13.30
N ILE A 207 -22.80 39.33 -12.07
CA ILE A 207 -23.92 39.13 -11.12
C ILE A 207 -24.61 40.45 -10.75
N SER A 208 -23.87 41.56 -10.71
CA SER A 208 -24.42 42.90 -10.46
C SER A 208 -25.23 43.40 -11.66
N LEU A 209 -24.76 43.16 -12.89
CA LEU A 209 -25.44 43.54 -14.13
C LEU A 209 -26.79 42.85 -14.36
N TRP A 210 -27.01 41.66 -13.79
CA TRP A 210 -28.30 40.95 -13.85
C TRP A 210 -29.26 41.29 -12.68
N GLN A 211 -28.86 42.17 -11.75
CA GLN A 211 -29.72 42.62 -10.63
C GLN A 211 -30.37 43.99 -10.85
N ASP A 212 -29.88 44.79 -11.81
CA ASP A 212 -30.38 46.14 -12.07
C ASP A 212 -31.58 46.21 -13.05
N ASP A 213 -31.99 45.09 -13.65
CA ASP A 213 -33.14 44.99 -14.57
C ASP A 213 -34.40 44.37 -13.92
N LEU A 214 -34.70 44.71 -12.65
CA LEU A 214 -35.97 44.40 -11.99
C LEU A 214 -36.73 45.65 -11.54
#